data_AF-A0A3L7XK56-F1
#
_entry.id   AF-A0A3L7XK56-F1
#
_cell.length_a   1.000
_cell.length_b   1.000
_cell.length_c   1.000
_cell.angle_alpha   90.00
_cell.angle_beta   90.00
_cell.angle_gamma   90.00
#
_symmetry.space_group_name_H-M   'P 1'
#
loop_
_entity.id
_entity.type
_entity.pdbx_description
1 polymer ?
#
loop_
_entity_poly.entity_id
_entity_poly.type
_entity_poly.pdbx_seq_one_letter_code
_entity_poly.pdbx_strand_id
1 'polypeptide(L)'
;MSDANEQLIARLRRIEGQVRGIARMLDDQRACEEVVTQLMAVRSSIDTVGAVVLDSHLTGCVSGRNADEQVEALRDAMRLWWRFAPGAGGVGADPTSVGAQSPLPMSPPSNAL
;
A
#
# COMPACT_ATOMS: atom_id res chain seq x y z
N MET A 1 -12.92 -15.54 -15.11
CA MET A 1 -12.45 -14.27 -14.50
C MET A 1 -13.10 -14.18 -13.14
N SER A 2 -12.35 -13.97 -12.06
CA SER A 2 -12.89 -13.94 -10.70
C SER A 2 -13.71 -12.65 -10.47
N ASP A 3 -14.86 -12.75 -9.79
CA ASP A 3 -15.69 -11.61 -9.36
C ASP A 3 -14.88 -10.54 -8.60
N ALA A 4 -13.82 -10.93 -7.90
CA ALA A 4 -12.91 -10.02 -7.21
C ALA A 4 -12.13 -9.11 -8.18
N ASN A 5 -11.69 -9.65 -9.32
CA ASN A 5 -10.99 -8.87 -10.34
C ASN A 5 -11.91 -7.85 -11.01
N GLU A 6 -13.17 -8.21 -11.26
CA GLU A 6 -14.16 -7.29 -11.84
C GLU A 6 -14.43 -6.10 -10.92
N GLN A 7 -14.55 -6.35 -9.61
CA GLN A 7 -14.70 -5.29 -8.61
C GLN A 7 -13.48 -4.36 -8.54
N LEU A 8 -12.27 -4.92 -8.60
CA LEU A 8 -11.03 -4.13 -8.63
C LEU A 8 -10.95 -3.25 -9.88
N ILE A 9 -11.27 -3.80 -11.04
CA ILE A 9 -11.33 -3.05 -12.31
C ILE A 9 -12.38 -1.93 -12.21
N ALA A 10 -13.54 -2.19 -11.63
CA ALA A 10 -14.57 -1.17 -11.43
C ALA A 10 -14.09 -0.02 -10.52
N ARG A 11 -13.34 -0.32 -9.45
CA ARG A 11 -12.72 0.70 -8.59
C ARG A 11 -11.67 1.53 -9.34
N LEU A 12 -10.80 0.88 -10.11
CA LEU A 12 -9.79 1.57 -10.93
C LEU A 12 -10.44 2.51 -11.97
N ARG A 13 -11.53 2.09 -12.62
CA ARG A 13 -12.30 2.95 -13.54
C ARG A 13 -12.87 4.20 -12.86
N ARG A 14 -13.30 4.09 -11.59
CA ARG A 14 -13.75 5.25 -10.81
C ARG A 14 -12.60 6.20 -10.50
N ILE A 15 -11.45 5.65 -10.10
CA ILE A 15 -10.22 6.43 -9.84
C ILE A 15 -9.79 7.19 -11.10
N GLU A 16 -9.80 6.55 -12.26
CA GLU A 16 -9.53 7.21 -13.54
C GLU A 16 -10.49 8.39 -13.81
N GLY A 17 -11.78 8.22 -13.49
CA GLY A 17 -12.77 9.29 -13.55
C GLY A 17 -12.46 10.46 -12.61
N GLN A 18 -12.00 10.18 -11.39
CA GLN A 18 -11.57 11.20 -10.42
C GLN A 18 -10.34 11.96 -10.93
N VAL A 19 -9.33 11.27 -11.46
CA VAL A 19 -8.12 11.90 -12.02
C VAL A 19 -8.48 12.83 -13.19
N ARG A 20 -9.39 12.40 -14.09
CA ARG A 20 -9.92 13.27 -15.15
C ARG A 20 -10.74 14.44 -14.60
N GLY A 21 -11.42 14.26 -13.47
CA GLY A 21 -12.09 15.34 -12.75
C GLY A 21 -11.10 16.39 -12.25
N ILE A 22 -10.01 15.96 -11.62
CA ILE A 22 -8.96 16.83 -11.10
C ILE A 22 -8.30 17.65 -12.23
N ALA A 23 -8.01 17.03 -13.37
CA ALA A 23 -7.47 17.73 -14.53
C ALA A 23 -8.40 18.88 -14.97
N ARG A 24 -9.72 18.62 -15.06
CA ARG A 24 -10.71 19.67 -15.36
C ARG A 24 -10.77 20.75 -14.29
N MET A 25 -10.64 20.39 -13.01
CA MET A 25 -10.61 21.39 -11.93
C MET A 25 -9.42 22.36 -12.07
N LEU A 26 -8.29 21.90 -12.61
CA LEU A 26 -7.14 22.76 -12.89
C LEU A 26 -7.41 23.67 -14.10
N ASP A 27 -7.98 23.12 -15.18
CA ASP A 27 -8.38 23.91 -16.36
C ASP A 27 -9.40 25.00 -15.99
N ASP A 28 -10.36 24.66 -15.12
CA ASP A 28 -11.40 25.56 -14.61
C ASP A 28 -10.88 26.53 -13.52
N GLN A 29 -9.59 26.50 -13.21
CA GLN A 29 -8.94 27.33 -12.18
C GLN A 29 -9.64 27.28 -10.81
N ARG A 30 -10.09 26.09 -10.41
CA ARG A 30 -10.71 25.89 -9.08
C ARG A 30 -9.70 26.13 -7.96
N ALA A 31 -10.21 26.42 -6.76
CA ALA A 31 -9.38 26.68 -5.59
C ALA A 31 -8.43 25.50 -5.30
N CYS A 32 -7.18 25.82 -4.99
CA CYS A 32 -6.13 24.83 -4.72
C CYS A 32 -6.52 23.86 -3.60
N GLU A 33 -7.20 24.33 -2.56
CA GLU A 33 -7.67 23.51 -1.44
C GLU A 33 -8.64 22.41 -1.88
N GLU A 34 -9.51 22.71 -2.85
CA GLU A 34 -10.45 21.74 -3.41
C GLU A 34 -9.71 20.69 -4.26
N VAL A 35 -8.75 21.13 -5.08
CA VAL A 35 -7.92 20.25 -5.90
C VAL A 35 -7.12 19.29 -5.01
N VAL A 36 -6.47 19.81 -3.96
CA VAL A 36 -5.71 19.01 -2.98
C VAL A 36 -6.63 17.99 -2.30
N THR A 37 -7.83 18.39 -1.91
CA THR A 37 -8.82 17.48 -1.31
C THR A 37 -9.14 16.31 -2.24
N GLN A 38 -9.36 16.58 -3.53
CA GLN A 38 -9.63 15.52 -4.51
C GLN A 38 -8.41 14.62 -4.78
N LEU A 39 -7.20 15.20 -4.80
CA LEU A 39 -5.96 14.42 -4.89
C LEU A 39 -5.82 13.45 -3.70
N MET A 40 -6.16 13.88 -2.48
CA MET A 40 -6.14 13.02 -1.30
C MET A 40 -7.21 11.93 -1.37
N ALA A 41 -8.39 12.23 -1.92
CA ALA A 41 -9.44 11.24 -2.15
C ALA A 41 -9.00 10.15 -3.17
N VAL A 42 -8.30 10.55 -4.24
CA VAL A 42 -7.71 9.62 -5.20
C VAL A 42 -6.65 8.74 -4.55
N ARG A 43 -5.74 9.33 -3.76
CA ARG A 43 -4.72 8.58 -3.02
C ARG A 43 -5.34 7.50 -2.12
N SER A 44 -6.31 7.88 -1.29
CA SER A 44 -7.01 6.94 -0.41
C SER A 44 -7.71 5.81 -1.16
N SER A 45 -8.27 6.12 -2.34
CA SER A 45 -8.91 5.12 -3.21
C SER A 45 -7.90 4.14 -3.79
N ILE A 46 -6.71 4.62 -4.20
CA ILE A 46 -5.61 3.78 -4.68
C ILE A 46 -5.07 2.89 -3.56
N ASP A 47 -4.87 3.44 -2.36
CA ASP A 47 -4.44 2.68 -1.18
C ASP A 47 -5.44 1.55 -0.88
N THR A 48 -6.74 1.82 -0.95
CA THR A 48 -7.76 0.77 -0.75
C THR A 48 -7.67 -0.34 -1.80
N VAL A 49 -7.45 -0.01 -3.08
CA VAL A 49 -7.29 -1.01 -4.15
C VAL A 49 -6.02 -1.83 -3.93
N GLY A 50 -4.91 -1.18 -3.60
CA GLY A 50 -3.63 -1.84 -3.34
C GLY A 50 -3.71 -2.86 -2.20
N ALA A 51 -4.41 -2.51 -1.12
CA ALA A 51 -4.58 -3.41 0.04
C ALA A 51 -5.33 -4.70 -0.34
N VAL A 52 -6.39 -4.58 -1.15
CA VAL A 52 -7.16 -5.75 -1.61
C VAL A 52 -6.36 -6.64 -2.57
N VAL A 53 -5.55 -6.03 -3.45
CA VAL A 53 -4.65 -6.79 -4.34
C VAL A 53 -3.60 -7.54 -3.52
N LEU A 54 -3.03 -6.89 -2.49
CA LEU A 54 -2.06 -7.50 -1.61
C LEU A 54 -2.64 -8.69 -0.83
N ASP A 55 -3.82 -8.52 -0.24
CA ASP A 55 -4.56 -9.57 0.46
C ASP A 55 -4.87 -10.77 -0.47
N SER A 56 -5.26 -10.49 -1.71
CA SER A 56 -5.49 -11.52 -2.72
C SER A 56 -4.20 -12.28 -3.08
N HIS A 57 -3.06 -11.59 -3.15
CA HIS A 57 -1.76 -12.21 -3.40
C HIS A 57 -1.33 -13.11 -2.24
N LEU A 58 -1.50 -12.64 -1.00
CA LEU A 58 -1.19 -13.41 0.21
C LEU A 58 -2.10 -14.64 0.35
N THR A 59 -3.40 -14.52 0.05
CA THR A 59 -4.32 -15.66 0.17
C THR A 59 -4.15 -16.68 -0.97
N GLY A 60 -3.85 -16.20 -2.19
CA GLY A 60 -3.80 -17.04 -3.39
C GLY A 60 -2.43 -17.66 -3.71
N CYS A 61 -1.32 -16.94 -3.56
CA CYS A 61 0.02 -17.42 -3.95
C CYS A 61 0.78 -18.13 -2.83
N VAL A 62 0.36 -17.95 -1.58
CA VAL A 62 1.06 -18.46 -0.40
C VAL A 62 0.43 -19.77 0.11
N SER A 63 -0.81 -20.05 -0.29
CA SER A 63 -1.51 -21.30 -0.01
C SER A 63 -0.77 -22.50 -0.63
N GLY A 64 -0.35 -23.46 0.21
CA GLY A 64 0.37 -24.68 -0.20
C GLY A 64 1.89 -24.62 -0.07
N ARG A 65 2.46 -23.50 0.39
CA ARG A 65 3.91 -23.35 0.69
C ARG A 65 4.20 -23.72 2.15
N ASN A 66 5.45 -24.07 2.48
CA ASN A 66 5.86 -24.29 3.88
C ASN A 66 5.86 -22.96 4.66
N ALA A 67 5.80 -23.02 5.99
CA ALA A 67 5.62 -21.85 6.86
C ALA A 67 6.68 -20.76 6.63
N ASP A 68 7.94 -21.13 6.42
CA ASP A 68 9.04 -20.18 6.22
C ASP A 68 8.87 -19.38 4.93
N GLU A 69 8.45 -20.04 3.85
CA GLU A 69 8.14 -19.38 2.58
C GLU A 69 6.91 -18.47 2.68
N GLN A 70 5.93 -18.81 3.52
CA GLN A 70 4.77 -17.95 3.75
C GLN A 70 5.15 -16.67 4.50
N VAL A 71 6.01 -16.81 5.52
CA VAL A 71 6.51 -15.68 6.31
C VAL A 71 7.36 -14.74 5.45
N GLU A 72 8.21 -15.25 4.56
CA GLU A 72 9.02 -14.38 3.69
C GLU A 72 8.17 -13.67 2.62
N ALA A 73 7.20 -14.37 2.00
CA ALA A 73 6.27 -13.73 1.06
C ALA A 73 5.46 -12.61 1.72
N LEU A 74 5.00 -12.82 2.96
CA LEU A 74 4.35 -11.79 3.75
C LEU A 74 5.30 -10.62 4.06
N ARG A 75 6.55 -10.91 4.42
CA ARG A 75 7.56 -9.89 4.69
C ARG A 75 7.85 -9.02 3.47
N ASP A 76 7.97 -9.61 2.28
CA ASP A 76 8.18 -8.88 1.02
C ASP A 76 6.98 -8.00 0.65
N ALA A 77 5.78 -8.56 0.77
CA ALA A 77 4.52 -7.83 0.62
C ALA A 77 4.45 -6.62 1.57
N MET A 78 4.77 -6.82 2.85
CA MET A 78 4.80 -5.77 3.87
C MET A 78 5.88 -4.71 3.59
N ARG A 79 7.09 -5.11 3.14
CA ARG A 79 8.16 -4.17 2.74
C ARG A 79 7.69 -3.26 1.61
N LEU A 80 7.06 -3.83 0.58
CA LEU A 80 6.55 -3.06 -0.55
C LEU A 80 5.42 -2.11 -0.12
N TRP A 81 4.50 -2.61 0.70
CA TRP A 81 3.38 -1.83 1.22
C TRP A 81 3.83 -0.65 2.08
N TRP A 82 4.72 -0.90 3.05
CA TRP A 82 5.22 0.11 3.99
C TRP A 82 5.96 1.25 3.30
N ARG A 83 6.59 0.97 2.15
CA ARG A 83 7.26 2.00 1.35
C ARG A 83 6.29 3.08 0.84
N PHE A 84 5.02 2.75 0.67
CA PHE A 84 4.02 3.65 0.07
C PHE A 84 2.84 3.97 1.00
N ALA A 85 2.62 3.19 2.05
CA ALA A 85 1.53 3.37 2.99
C ALA A 85 1.66 4.68 3.79
N PRO A 86 0.66 5.58 3.76
CA PRO A 86 0.63 6.74 4.63
C PRO A 86 0.51 6.31 6.10
N GLY A 87 1.39 6.82 6.96
CA GLY A 87 1.29 6.62 8.42
C GLY A 87 1.93 5.35 8.97
N ALA A 88 2.63 4.58 8.13
CA ALA A 88 3.39 3.43 8.60
C ALA A 88 4.73 3.88 9.23
N GLY A 89 5.49 4.77 8.59
CA GLY A 89 6.59 5.50 9.23
C GLY A 89 6.08 6.74 9.97
N GLY A 90 6.42 6.89 11.25
CA GLY A 90 5.91 7.90 12.16
C GLY A 90 6.01 9.36 11.70
N VAL A 91 5.27 10.20 12.42
CA VAL A 91 5.43 11.64 12.48
C VAL A 91 6.93 12.00 12.55
N GLY A 92 7.43 12.80 11.61
CA GLY A 92 8.73 13.48 11.74
C GLY A 92 9.94 12.84 11.07
N ALA A 93 9.86 12.45 9.80
CA ALA A 93 11.08 12.32 8.99
C ALA A 93 11.53 13.73 8.55
N ASP A 94 12.42 14.32 9.34
CA ASP A 94 13.27 15.43 8.92
C ASP A 94 14.00 15.01 7.62
N PRO A 95 13.86 15.78 6.51
CA PRO A 95 14.47 15.44 5.22
C PRO A 95 16.01 15.40 5.23
N THR A 96 16.67 15.69 6.35
CA THR A 96 18.14 15.71 6.47
C THR A 96 18.78 14.52 7.19
N SER A 97 18.01 13.56 7.72
CA SER A 97 18.57 12.42 8.47
C SER A 97 19.00 11.25 7.56
N VAL A 98 20.20 11.33 7.00
CA VAL A 98 20.91 10.17 6.43
C VAL A 98 21.61 9.41 7.56
N GLY A 99 21.15 8.19 7.84
CA GLY A 99 21.96 7.16 8.50
C GLY A 99 21.39 6.63 9.82
N ALA A 100 20.93 5.37 9.78
CA ALA A 100 21.32 4.33 10.73
C ALA A 100 20.58 3.03 10.37
N GLN A 101 21.33 2.03 9.90
CA GLN A 101 20.88 0.64 9.97
C GLN A 101 20.99 0.19 11.43
N SER A 102 20.01 -0.58 11.93
CA SER A 102 20.31 -1.58 12.95
C SER A 102 19.30 -2.74 12.94
N PRO A 103 19.77 -3.95 13.32
CA PRO A 103 19.24 -5.21 12.84
C PRO A 103 18.12 -5.73 13.73
N LEU A 104 17.19 -6.50 13.16
CA LEU A 104 16.27 -7.32 13.93
C LEU A 104 17.09 -8.36 14.75
N PRO A 105 16.81 -8.57 16.04
CA PRO A 105 17.43 -9.65 16.79
C PRO A 105 16.84 -11.01 16.34
N MET A 106 17.73 -11.92 15.97
CA MET A 106 17.42 -13.35 15.82
C MET A 106 17.51 -14.02 17.19
N SER A 107 16.39 -14.54 17.70
CA SER A 107 16.40 -15.44 18.87
C SER A 107 16.24 -16.90 18.41
N PRO A 108 17.17 -17.82 18.70
CA PRO A 108 16.97 -19.27 18.56
C PRO A 108 16.47 -19.89 19.90
N PRO A 109 16.08 -21.19 19.91
CA PRO A 109 14.97 -21.69 20.72
C PRO A 109 15.32 -22.02 22.17
N SER A 110 14.30 -21.89 23.04
CA SER A 110 14.35 -22.32 24.43
C SER A 110 14.12 -23.83 24.53
N ASN A 111 15.19 -24.61 24.53
CA ASN A 111 15.22 -25.93 25.16
C ASN A 111 16.68 -26.41 25.35
N ALA A 112 17.18 -26.27 26.57
CA ALA A 112 18.27 -27.07 27.10
C ALA A 112 17.91 -27.44 28.54
N LEU A 113 18.03 -28.73 28.83
CA LEU A 113 17.76 -29.44 30.08
C LEU A 113 18.41 -28.81 31.31
#